data_AF-A0A924N0S9-F1
#
_entry.id   AF-A0A924N0S9-F1
#
_cell.length_a   1.000
_cell.length_b   1.000
_cell.length_c   1.000
_cell.angle_alpha   90.00
_cell.angle_beta   90.00
_cell.angle_gamma   90.00
#
_symmetry.space_group_name_H-M   'P 1'
#
loop_
_entity.id
_entity.type
_entity.pdbx_description
1 polymer ?
#
loop_
_entity_poly.entity_id
_entity_poly.type
_entity_poly.pdbx_seq_one_letter_code
_entity_poly.pdbx_strand_id
1 'polypeptide(L)'
;MCSDRAFTRYLELKSVNALRDELARSGVLSKGWKTKAGVDKVRQPLSRGSLFHLLQSRVYLGQIVHGDRIHPGAHPAIVPAELFKAVQQQLAVNAAKRRVKGTLAGSLPLKGLVFDALGNRMGPSFAYGKNGGRHCYYVSVPLQRGEALPAGVIGRISALPMEALVLDRVSRCLDQPATDTALEALLPILRRVDVEANSVRLTLDRQAVLGDGDAAAAVSRIAARLEADDQIAVGKRSGQTIELIIGVRPVFRGGRTWMVKPAGAAAVGRPDKQLLKALAQAHNGLTKINAGPTQSPEHWRQTEGLRDSYMRRLARLAFLAPDIQRAILDGRQPAGLTARALADQHIPLAWADQRQLFAL
;
A
#
# COMPACT_ATOMS: atom_id res chain seq x y z
N MET A 1 18.46 13.14 -38.70
CA MET A 1 17.24 12.31 -38.79
C MET A 1 16.13 13.22 -39.26
N CYS A 2 15.50 12.96 -40.41
CA CYS A 2 14.34 13.76 -40.85
C CYS A 2 13.28 13.64 -39.76
N SER A 3 12.80 14.79 -39.25
CA SER A 3 11.85 14.83 -38.15
C SER A 3 10.60 14.02 -38.47
N ASP A 4 10.19 13.98 -39.74
CA ASP A 4 9.09 13.19 -40.29
C ASP A 4 9.14 11.72 -39.92
N ARG A 5 10.34 11.12 -39.89
CA ARG A 5 10.51 9.70 -39.56
C ARG A 5 10.13 9.40 -38.10
N ALA A 6 10.32 10.36 -37.18
CA ALA A 6 9.92 10.18 -35.79
C ALA A 6 8.40 10.26 -35.60
N PHE A 7 7.71 11.12 -36.37
CA PHE A 7 6.25 11.26 -36.33
C PHE A 7 5.56 10.01 -36.88
N THR A 8 6.02 9.49 -38.02
CA THR A 8 5.49 8.25 -38.59
C THR A 8 5.71 7.05 -37.66
N ARG A 9 6.94 6.88 -37.13
CA ARG A 9 7.23 5.79 -36.17
C ARG A 9 6.41 5.90 -34.89
N TYR A 10 6.11 7.12 -34.42
CA TYR A 10 5.20 7.28 -33.28
C TYR A 10 3.81 6.72 -33.56
N LEU A 11 3.24 6.98 -34.75
CA LEU A 11 1.93 6.48 -35.13
C LEU A 11 1.89 4.95 -35.24
N GLU A 12 2.96 4.33 -35.72
CA GLU A 12 3.07 2.88 -35.80
C GLU A 12 3.18 2.25 -34.41
N LEU A 13 4.04 2.81 -33.53
CA LEU A 13 4.28 2.28 -32.19
C LEU A 13 3.16 2.62 -31.19
N LYS A 14 2.43 3.72 -31.43
CA LYS A 14 1.38 4.30 -30.56
C LYS A 14 1.84 4.57 -29.12
N SER A 15 3.15 4.58 -28.86
CA SER A 15 3.76 4.71 -27.53
C SER A 15 5.04 5.53 -27.57
N VAL A 16 5.08 6.62 -26.80
CA VAL A 16 6.27 7.51 -26.71
C VAL A 16 7.45 6.78 -26.05
N ASN A 17 7.20 5.85 -25.12
CA ASN A 17 8.27 5.06 -24.50
C ASN A 17 8.86 4.07 -25.49
N ALA A 18 8.02 3.37 -26.27
CA ALA A 18 8.52 2.46 -27.31
C ALA A 18 9.34 3.22 -28.37
N LEU A 19 8.86 4.42 -28.76
CA LEU A 19 9.60 5.30 -29.67
C LEU A 19 10.96 5.69 -29.09
N ARG A 20 11.00 6.11 -27.82
CA ARG A 20 12.25 6.43 -27.13
C ARG A 20 13.24 5.27 -27.17
N ASP A 21 12.77 4.07 -26.82
CA ASP A 21 13.63 2.88 -26.71
C ASP A 21 14.14 2.43 -28.08
N GLU A 22 13.33 2.61 -29.13
CA GLU A 22 13.78 2.39 -30.52
C GLU A 22 14.78 3.43 -31.00
N LEU A 23 14.56 4.72 -30.71
CA LEU A 23 15.48 5.80 -31.05
C LEU A 23 16.82 5.64 -30.34
N ALA A 24 16.81 5.21 -29.08
CA ALA A 24 18.01 4.88 -28.34
C ALA A 24 18.77 3.70 -28.98
N ARG A 25 18.07 2.60 -29.32
CA ARG A 25 18.68 1.44 -30.00
C ARG A 25 19.26 1.77 -31.37
N SER A 26 18.66 2.72 -32.08
CA SER A 26 19.13 3.18 -33.41
C SER A 26 20.17 4.31 -33.33
N GLY A 27 20.69 4.63 -32.13
CA GLY A 27 21.76 5.61 -31.95
C GLY A 27 21.32 7.07 -32.15
N VAL A 28 20.02 7.36 -32.12
CA VAL A 28 19.49 8.71 -32.24
C VAL A 28 19.60 9.42 -30.89
N LEU A 29 20.61 10.27 -30.77
CA LEU A 29 20.91 11.05 -29.57
C LEU A 29 20.54 12.52 -29.73
N SER A 30 20.39 13.22 -28.61
CA SER A 30 20.24 14.67 -28.54
C SER A 30 21.43 15.41 -29.16
N LYS A 31 21.23 16.70 -29.46
CA LYS A 31 22.29 17.60 -29.90
C LYS A 31 23.28 17.83 -28.75
N GLY A 32 24.56 17.64 -29.03
CA GLY A 32 25.65 18.08 -28.15
C GLY A 32 25.98 19.55 -28.43
N TRP A 33 26.26 20.31 -27.39
CA TRP A 33 26.57 21.74 -27.52
C TRP A 33 27.41 22.24 -26.34
N LYS A 34 28.20 23.28 -26.56
CA LYS A 34 28.94 23.98 -25.49
C LYS A 34 28.09 25.11 -24.94
N THR A 35 27.97 25.17 -23.61
CA THR A 35 27.31 26.29 -22.95
C THR A 35 28.13 27.57 -23.07
N LYS A 36 27.52 28.73 -22.83
CA LYS A 36 28.23 30.02 -22.78
C LYS A 36 29.35 30.04 -21.73
N ALA A 37 29.26 29.19 -20.70
CA ALA A 37 30.27 29.00 -19.65
C ALA A 37 31.34 27.95 -20.02
N GLY A 38 31.40 27.49 -21.27
CA GLY A 38 32.41 26.56 -21.76
C GLY A 38 32.18 25.09 -21.38
N VAL A 39 31.06 24.76 -20.75
CA VAL A 39 30.75 23.37 -20.36
C VAL A 39 30.22 22.58 -21.55
N ASP A 40 30.85 21.45 -21.85
CA ASP A 40 30.37 20.51 -22.86
C ASP A 40 29.11 19.77 -22.39
N LYS A 41 28.01 19.94 -23.13
CA LYS A 41 26.82 19.08 -23.00
C LYS A 41 26.92 17.93 -24.00
N VAL A 42 27.22 16.75 -23.46
CA VAL A 42 27.35 15.50 -24.22
C VAL A 42 26.00 15.08 -24.80
N ARG A 43 26.04 14.43 -25.96
CA ARG A 43 24.87 13.83 -26.61
C ARG A 43 24.31 12.71 -25.72
N GLN A 44 23.01 12.73 -25.48
CA GLN A 44 22.32 11.77 -24.60
C GLN A 44 21.09 11.19 -25.32
N PRO A 45 20.61 10.00 -24.96
CA PRO A 45 19.33 9.50 -25.48
C PRO A 45 18.21 10.52 -25.24
N LEU A 46 17.32 10.68 -26.22
CA LEU A 46 16.21 11.63 -26.10
C LEU A 46 15.32 11.24 -24.91
N SER A 47 15.06 12.19 -24.00
CA SER A 47 14.18 11.94 -22.87
C SER A 47 12.72 11.82 -23.33
N ARG A 48 11.89 11.13 -22.54
CA ARG A 48 10.43 11.08 -22.77
C ARG A 48 9.83 12.48 -22.92
N GLY A 49 10.20 13.41 -22.04
CA GLY A 49 9.72 14.79 -22.08
C GLY A 49 10.11 15.51 -23.38
N SER A 50 11.34 15.32 -23.84
CA SER A 50 11.83 15.90 -25.10
C SER A 50 11.04 15.38 -26.30
N LEU A 51 10.68 14.09 -26.31
CA LEU A 51 9.86 13.51 -27.38
C LEU A 51 8.42 14.03 -27.36
N PHE A 52 7.81 14.24 -26.19
CA PHE A 52 6.51 14.91 -26.12
C PHE A 52 6.59 16.33 -26.68
N HIS A 53 7.60 17.09 -26.28
CA HIS A 53 7.82 18.45 -26.80
C HIS A 53 8.01 18.44 -28.32
N LEU A 54 8.83 17.52 -28.84
CA LEU A 54 9.05 17.36 -30.29
C LEU A 54 7.73 17.05 -31.02
N LEU A 55 6.98 16.05 -30.57
CA LEU A 55 5.74 15.61 -31.22
C LEU A 55 4.61 16.64 -31.13
N GLN A 56 4.64 17.56 -30.17
CA GLN A 56 3.61 18.59 -29.95
C GLN A 56 4.00 19.96 -30.50
N SER A 57 5.27 20.16 -30.87
CA SER A 57 5.76 21.48 -31.28
C SER A 57 5.20 21.89 -32.65
N ARG A 58 4.49 23.02 -32.69
CA ARG A 58 3.97 23.62 -33.93
C ARG A 58 5.06 24.17 -34.85
N VAL A 59 6.30 24.27 -34.37
CA VAL A 59 7.45 24.65 -35.21
C VAL A 59 7.60 23.71 -36.41
N TYR A 60 7.24 22.43 -36.26
CA TYR A 60 7.30 21.47 -37.37
C TYR A 60 6.26 21.73 -38.48
N LEU A 61 5.24 22.54 -38.21
CA LEU A 61 4.25 23.01 -39.20
C LEU A 61 4.64 24.33 -39.88
N GLY A 62 5.85 24.85 -39.65
CA GLY A 62 6.21 26.19 -40.13
C GLY A 62 5.51 27.30 -39.34
N GLN A 63 5.16 27.06 -38.06
CA GLN A 63 4.40 27.99 -37.23
C GLN A 63 5.17 28.35 -35.95
N ILE A 64 4.90 29.53 -35.39
CA ILE A 64 5.48 30.01 -34.14
C ILE A 64 4.34 30.34 -33.16
N VAL A 65 4.49 29.92 -31.91
CA VAL A 65 3.51 30.18 -30.84
C VAL A 65 4.07 31.28 -29.93
N HIS A 66 3.28 32.34 -29.69
CA HIS A 66 3.60 33.41 -28.76
C HIS A 66 2.40 33.67 -27.84
N GLY A 67 2.54 33.32 -26.55
CA GLY A 67 1.40 33.24 -25.63
C GLY A 67 0.35 32.28 -26.18
N ASP A 68 -0.88 32.76 -26.31
CA ASP A 68 -2.01 31.98 -26.85
C ASP A 68 -2.19 32.14 -28.38
N ARG A 69 -1.34 32.94 -29.04
CA ARG A 69 -1.44 33.23 -30.49
C ARG A 69 -0.50 32.37 -31.32
N ILE A 70 -0.98 31.95 -32.49
CA ILE A 70 -0.23 31.16 -33.46
C ILE A 70 0.02 32.04 -34.69
N HIS A 71 1.28 32.15 -35.09
CA HIS A 71 1.73 32.96 -36.23
C HIS A 71 2.41 32.07 -37.28
N PRO A 72 2.33 32.42 -38.58
CA PRO A 72 3.15 31.79 -39.60
C PRO A 72 4.63 32.08 -39.31
N GLY A 73 5.46 31.04 -39.34
CA GLY A 73 6.90 31.14 -39.24
C GLY A 73 7.53 31.45 -40.60
N ALA A 74 8.75 31.97 -40.59
CA ALA A 74 9.52 32.22 -41.81
C ALA A 74 10.14 30.96 -42.43
N HIS A 75 9.99 29.80 -41.78
CA HIS A 75 10.51 28.51 -42.25
C HIS A 75 9.40 27.63 -42.81
N PRO A 76 9.68 26.83 -43.87
CA PRO A 76 8.70 25.91 -44.42
C PRO A 76 8.34 24.81 -43.42
N ALA A 77 7.12 24.26 -43.55
CA ALA A 77 6.70 23.10 -42.79
C ALA A 77 7.63 21.92 -43.07
N ILE A 78 8.08 21.26 -42.00
CA ILE A 78 8.92 20.06 -42.08
C ILE A 78 8.00 18.83 -42.15
N VAL A 79 6.96 18.80 -41.32
CA VAL A 79 6.02 17.67 -41.22
C VAL A 79 4.70 18.04 -41.91
N PRO A 80 4.10 17.15 -42.74
CA PRO A 80 2.78 17.38 -43.32
C PRO A 80 1.70 17.62 -42.24
N ALA A 81 0.79 18.56 -42.49
CA ALA A 81 -0.24 18.95 -41.52
C ALA A 81 -1.12 17.76 -41.09
N GLU A 82 -1.46 16.87 -42.02
CA GLU A 82 -2.25 15.67 -41.72
C GLU A 82 -1.50 14.67 -40.83
N LEU A 83 -0.19 14.48 -41.06
CA LEU A 83 0.64 13.62 -40.22
C LEU A 83 0.71 14.18 -38.79
N PHE A 84 0.93 15.49 -38.64
CA PHE A 84 0.95 16.14 -37.34
C PHE A 84 -0.40 16.03 -36.62
N LYS A 85 -1.50 16.25 -37.34
CA LYS A 85 -2.88 16.12 -36.83
C LYS A 85 -3.16 14.71 -36.32
N ALA A 86 -2.80 13.68 -37.08
CA ALA A 86 -2.93 12.28 -36.68
C ALA A 86 -2.11 11.98 -35.41
N VAL A 87 -0.89 12.52 -35.30
CA VAL A 87 -0.07 12.41 -34.08
C VAL A 87 -0.76 13.06 -32.87
N GLN A 88 -1.31 14.28 -33.02
CA GLN A 88 -2.04 14.94 -31.94
C GLN A 88 -3.27 14.14 -31.51
N GLN A 89 -4.04 13.59 -32.47
CA GLN A 89 -5.19 12.73 -32.18
C GLN A 89 -4.77 11.48 -31.41
N GLN A 90 -3.70 10.79 -31.84
CA GLN A 90 -3.20 9.60 -31.16
C GLN A 90 -2.67 9.92 -29.75
N LEU A 91 -2.01 11.07 -29.55
CA LEU A 91 -1.59 11.57 -28.24
C LEU A 91 -2.80 11.84 -27.34
N ALA A 92 -3.85 12.47 -27.86
CA ALA A 92 -5.09 12.76 -27.16
C ALA A 92 -5.84 11.46 -26.78
N VAL A 93 -5.96 10.49 -27.68
CA VAL A 93 -6.50 9.15 -27.39
C VAL A 93 -5.71 8.48 -26.26
N ASN A 94 -4.38 8.56 -26.30
CA ASN A 94 -3.53 7.99 -25.26
C ASN A 94 -3.65 8.72 -23.91
N ALA A 95 -3.88 10.04 -23.93
CA ALA A 95 -4.17 10.83 -22.73
C ALA A 95 -5.55 10.50 -22.14
N ALA A 96 -6.58 10.39 -22.98
CA ALA A 96 -7.92 9.97 -22.60
C ALA A 96 -7.93 8.54 -22.06
N LYS A 97 -7.25 7.60 -22.74
CA LYS A 97 -7.03 6.23 -22.23
C LYS A 97 -6.35 6.24 -20.87
N ARG A 98 -5.34 7.09 -20.62
CA ARG A 98 -4.71 7.25 -19.30
C ARG A 98 -5.61 7.91 -18.25
N ARG A 99 -6.59 8.71 -18.67
CA ARG A 99 -7.59 9.31 -17.77
C ARG A 99 -8.69 8.31 -17.41
N VAL A 100 -9.09 7.46 -18.37
CA VAL A 100 -10.12 6.43 -18.23
C VAL A 100 -9.59 5.16 -17.54
N LYS A 101 -8.39 4.68 -17.91
CA LYS A 101 -7.58 3.81 -17.04
C LYS A 101 -7.06 4.70 -15.93
N GLY A 102 -7.91 5.04 -14.97
CA GLY A 102 -7.43 5.58 -13.71
C GLY A 102 -6.23 4.75 -13.29
N THR A 103 -5.06 5.36 -13.12
CA THR A 103 -3.94 4.67 -12.46
C THR A 103 -4.51 4.06 -11.19
N LEU A 104 -4.17 2.82 -10.83
CA LEU A 104 -4.60 2.22 -9.55
C LEU A 104 -4.22 3.09 -8.34
N ALA A 105 -3.20 3.94 -8.49
CA ALA A 105 -2.92 5.01 -7.54
C ALA A 105 -4.11 5.99 -7.38
N GLY A 106 -4.80 6.34 -8.46
CA GLY A 106 -6.06 7.10 -8.43
C GLY A 106 -7.30 6.31 -7.99
N SER A 107 -7.21 5.00 -7.74
CA SER A 107 -8.36 4.18 -7.34
C SER A 107 -8.39 3.83 -5.85
N LEU A 108 -7.40 4.26 -5.06
CA LEU A 108 -7.45 4.06 -3.61
C LEU A 108 -8.41 5.10 -2.98
N PRO A 109 -9.48 4.66 -2.27
CA PRO A 109 -10.55 5.55 -1.80
C PRO A 109 -10.09 6.71 -0.90
N LEU A 110 -9.08 6.49 -0.05
CA LEU A 110 -8.59 7.52 0.89
C LEU A 110 -7.52 8.43 0.29
N LYS A 111 -7.31 8.38 -1.03
CA LYS A 111 -6.34 9.24 -1.71
C LYS A 111 -6.62 10.71 -1.40
N GLY A 112 -5.62 11.38 -0.83
CA GLY A 112 -5.70 12.81 -0.48
C GLY A 112 -6.32 13.08 0.89
N LEU A 113 -6.81 12.06 1.59
CA LEU A 113 -7.35 12.16 2.95
C LEU A 113 -6.36 11.69 4.03
N VAL A 114 -5.36 10.88 3.67
CA VAL A 114 -4.37 10.32 4.61
C VAL A 114 -3.16 11.24 4.77
N PHE A 115 -2.72 11.44 6.00
CA PHE A 115 -1.58 12.27 6.39
C PHE A 115 -0.72 11.56 7.44
N ASP A 116 0.58 11.87 7.46
CA ASP A 116 1.48 11.42 8.52
C ASP A 116 1.44 12.35 9.75
N ALA A 117 2.12 11.95 10.83
CA ALA A 117 2.20 12.71 12.08
C ALA A 117 2.85 14.11 11.95
N LEU A 118 3.52 14.41 10.83
CA LEU A 118 4.08 15.73 10.54
C LEU A 118 3.14 16.59 9.69
N GLY A 119 1.97 16.06 9.35
CA GLY A 119 0.98 16.73 8.50
C GLY A 119 1.27 16.63 7.00
N ASN A 120 2.23 15.81 6.57
CA ASN A 120 2.46 15.58 5.15
C ASN A 120 1.39 14.66 4.58
N ARG A 121 0.93 14.95 3.35
CA ARG A 121 0.01 14.06 2.63
C ARG A 121 0.67 12.71 2.37
N MET A 122 -0.08 11.63 2.53
CA MET A 122 0.32 10.28 2.15
C MET A 122 -0.37 9.90 0.84
N GLY A 123 0.43 9.79 -0.21
CA GLY A 123 -0.03 9.44 -1.53
C GLY A 123 -0.07 7.92 -1.77
N PRO A 124 -0.93 7.46 -2.68
CA PRO A 124 -1.04 6.06 -3.07
C PRO A 124 0.23 5.56 -3.78
N SER A 125 0.74 4.39 -3.37
CA SER A 125 1.90 3.70 -3.93
C SER A 125 1.65 2.20 -3.98
N PHE A 126 2.34 1.47 -4.87
CA PHE A 126 2.20 0.02 -4.97
C PHE A 126 3.55 -0.68 -5.12
N ALA A 127 3.61 -1.93 -4.68
CA ALA A 127 4.73 -2.84 -4.90
C ALA A 127 4.21 -4.20 -5.38
N TYR A 128 4.99 -4.88 -6.22
CA TYR A 128 4.68 -6.23 -6.68
C TYR A 128 5.35 -7.24 -5.76
N GLY A 129 4.59 -8.24 -5.31
CA GLY A 129 5.08 -9.39 -4.57
C GLY A 129 5.73 -10.43 -5.50
N LYS A 130 6.41 -11.41 -4.91
CA LYS A 130 7.14 -12.48 -5.62
C LYS A 130 6.25 -13.28 -6.59
N ASN A 131 4.95 -13.39 -6.32
CA ASN A 131 3.99 -14.14 -7.12
C ASN A 131 3.17 -13.23 -8.07
N GLY A 132 3.63 -11.99 -8.35
CA GLY A 132 2.92 -11.04 -9.20
C GLY A 132 1.71 -10.33 -8.56
N GLY A 133 1.32 -10.74 -7.35
CA GLY A 133 0.31 -10.05 -6.55
C GLY A 133 0.73 -8.63 -6.18
N ARG A 134 -0.21 -7.68 -6.14
CA ARG A 134 0.06 -6.27 -5.86
C ARG A 134 -0.25 -5.94 -4.40
N HIS A 135 0.63 -5.16 -3.79
CA HIS A 135 0.41 -4.58 -2.48
C HIS A 135 0.31 -3.06 -2.61
N CYS A 136 -0.80 -2.50 -2.12
CA CYS A 136 -1.07 -1.07 -2.18
C CYS A 136 -0.81 -0.42 -0.81
N TYR A 137 -0.31 0.81 -0.84
CA TYR A 137 0.10 1.58 0.34
C TYR A 137 -0.30 3.04 0.20
N TYR A 138 -0.52 3.72 1.34
CA TYR A 138 -0.38 5.16 1.45
C TYR A 138 1.03 5.47 1.95
N VAL A 139 1.75 6.36 1.27
CA VAL A 139 3.17 6.69 1.54
C VAL A 139 3.33 8.20 1.62
N SER A 140 3.94 8.69 2.69
CA SER A 140 4.23 10.11 2.89
C SER A 140 5.02 10.71 1.72
N VAL A 141 4.64 11.91 1.27
CA VAL A 141 5.23 12.57 0.09
C VAL A 141 6.76 12.71 0.16
N PRO A 142 7.38 13.19 1.27
CA PRO A 142 8.84 13.17 1.42
C PRO A 142 9.47 11.80 1.13
N LEU A 143 8.89 10.72 1.69
CA LEU A 143 9.40 9.37 1.47
C LEU A 143 9.25 8.90 0.02
N GLN A 144 8.22 9.37 -0.72
CA GLN A 144 8.09 9.10 -2.15
C GLN A 144 9.16 9.81 -3.00
N ARG A 145 9.68 10.95 -2.51
CA ARG A 145 10.77 11.71 -3.14
C ARG A 145 12.16 11.16 -2.79
N GLY A 146 12.23 10.15 -1.92
CA GLY A 146 13.49 9.57 -1.44
C GLY A 146 14.06 10.29 -0.22
N GLU A 147 13.30 11.17 0.42
CA GLU A 147 13.71 11.88 1.63
C GLU A 147 13.51 10.97 2.86
N ALA A 148 14.34 11.16 3.89
CA ALA A 148 14.20 10.47 5.17
C ALA A 148 13.12 11.15 6.03
N LEU A 149 12.40 10.35 6.82
CA LEU A 149 11.50 10.85 7.85
C LEU A 149 12.16 10.73 9.24
N PRO A 150 11.82 11.60 10.20
CA PRO A 150 12.28 11.46 11.58
C PRO A 150 11.91 10.11 12.18
N ALA A 151 12.71 9.66 13.16
CA ALA A 151 12.43 8.44 13.90
C ALA A 151 11.04 8.51 14.57
N GLY A 152 10.27 7.42 14.47
CA GLY A 152 8.92 7.33 15.03
C GLY A 152 7.79 7.81 14.11
N VAL A 153 8.09 8.51 13.00
CA VAL A 153 7.07 8.92 12.02
C VAL A 153 6.76 7.76 11.08
N ILE A 154 5.48 7.42 10.94
CA ILE A 154 5.03 6.34 10.06
C ILE A 154 4.94 6.84 8.62
N GLY A 155 5.99 6.57 7.83
CA GLY A 155 6.07 7.02 6.44
C GLY A 155 5.28 6.22 5.41
N ARG A 156 4.80 5.03 5.76
CA ARG A 156 4.09 4.11 4.86
C ARG A 156 3.03 3.36 5.65
N ILE A 157 1.86 3.11 5.08
CA ILE A 157 0.81 2.28 5.65
C ILE A 157 0.13 1.44 4.57
N SER A 158 -0.23 0.19 4.87
CA SER A 158 -0.93 -0.68 3.92
C SER A 158 -2.36 -0.17 3.69
N ALA A 159 -2.77 -0.08 2.42
CA ALA A 159 -4.04 0.54 2.05
C ALA A 159 -5.24 -0.27 2.51
N LEU A 160 -5.26 -1.58 2.21
CA LEU A 160 -6.38 -2.47 2.52
C LEU A 160 -6.77 -2.48 4.03
N PRO A 161 -5.84 -2.72 4.98
CA PRO A 161 -6.22 -2.68 6.39
C PRO A 161 -6.62 -1.27 6.85
N MET A 162 -6.00 -0.21 6.31
CA MET A 162 -6.38 1.18 6.61
C MET A 162 -7.82 1.46 6.19
N GLU A 163 -8.17 1.09 4.97
CA GLU A 163 -9.51 1.25 4.41
C GLU A 163 -10.55 0.44 5.20
N ALA A 164 -10.23 -0.79 5.56
CA ALA A 164 -11.10 -1.62 6.40
C ALA A 164 -11.30 -1.02 7.81
N LEU A 165 -10.25 -0.46 8.42
CA LEU A 165 -10.33 0.20 9.71
C LEU A 165 -11.22 1.45 9.65
N VAL A 166 -11.00 2.29 8.65
CA VAL A 166 -11.82 3.50 8.45
C VAL A 166 -13.28 3.13 8.22
N LEU A 167 -13.55 2.13 7.37
CA LEU A 167 -14.90 1.64 7.10
C LEU A 167 -15.58 1.18 8.39
N ASP A 168 -14.98 0.25 9.14
CA ASP A 168 -15.56 -0.28 10.39
C ASP A 168 -15.86 0.84 11.39
N ARG A 169 -14.91 1.75 11.62
CA ARG A 169 -15.05 2.79 12.64
C ARG A 169 -16.04 3.88 12.29
N VAL A 170 -16.08 4.31 11.03
CA VAL A 170 -17.06 5.31 10.60
C VAL A 170 -18.46 4.69 10.53
N SER A 171 -18.60 3.44 10.08
CA SER A 171 -19.88 2.72 10.11
C SER A 171 -20.45 2.61 11.54
N ARG A 172 -19.62 2.30 12.55
CA ARG A 172 -20.03 2.30 13.97
C ARG A 172 -20.49 3.68 14.47
N CYS A 173 -19.85 4.75 14.01
CA CYS A 173 -20.30 6.10 14.36
C CYS A 173 -21.72 6.37 13.85
N LEU A 174 -22.03 5.88 12.65
CA LEU A 174 -23.31 6.10 11.96
C LEU A 174 -24.40 5.07 12.31
N ASP A 175 -24.12 4.09 13.17
CA ASP A 175 -25.02 2.95 13.45
C ASP A 175 -25.32 2.06 12.24
N GLN A 176 -24.40 2.01 11.28
CA GLN A 176 -24.59 1.26 10.05
C GLN A 176 -23.75 -0.03 10.08
N PRO A 177 -24.26 -1.15 9.54
CA PRO A 177 -23.45 -2.35 9.39
C PRO A 177 -22.35 -2.11 8.34
N ALA A 178 -21.10 -2.37 8.72
CA ALA A 178 -19.96 -2.25 7.82
C ALA A 178 -20.03 -3.22 6.61
N THR A 179 -20.77 -4.33 6.75
CA THR A 179 -20.94 -5.35 5.70
C THR A 179 -21.73 -4.83 4.49
N ASP A 180 -22.64 -3.88 4.70
CA ASP A 180 -23.52 -3.33 3.66
C ASP A 180 -23.07 -1.93 3.18
N THR A 181 -22.03 -1.37 3.81
CA THR A 181 -21.57 -0.01 3.54
C THR A 181 -20.30 -0.03 2.69
N ALA A 182 -20.34 0.62 1.52
CA ALA A 182 -19.14 0.86 0.74
C ALA A 182 -18.34 2.05 1.32
N LEU A 183 -17.01 1.95 1.34
CA LEU A 183 -16.16 3.03 1.87
C LEU A 183 -16.38 4.36 1.11
N GLU A 184 -16.69 4.28 -0.18
CA GLU A 184 -17.01 5.42 -1.05
C GLU A 184 -18.20 6.24 -0.53
N ALA A 185 -19.19 5.61 0.10
CA ALA A 185 -20.35 6.28 0.67
C ALA A 185 -19.99 7.12 1.92
N LEU A 186 -18.88 6.78 2.58
CA LEU A 186 -18.41 7.45 3.80
C LEU A 186 -17.42 8.58 3.53
N LEU A 187 -16.85 8.65 2.32
CA LEU A 187 -15.89 9.69 1.94
C LEU A 187 -16.40 11.13 2.09
N PRO A 188 -17.68 11.47 1.84
CA PRO A 188 -18.19 12.82 2.08
C PRO A 188 -18.14 13.25 3.56
N ILE A 189 -18.19 12.29 4.47
CA ILE A 189 -18.18 12.49 5.93
C ILE A 189 -16.73 12.61 6.44
N LEU A 190 -15.81 11.88 5.83
CA LEU A 190 -14.41 11.83 6.23
C LEU A 190 -13.63 13.05 5.71
N ARG A 191 -13.20 13.92 6.63
CA ARG A 191 -12.40 15.11 6.32
C ARG A 191 -10.91 14.84 6.27
N ARG A 192 -10.42 13.97 7.17
CA ARG A 192 -8.97 13.71 7.33
C ARG A 192 -8.70 12.41 8.07
N VAL A 193 -7.59 11.75 7.73
CA VAL A 193 -7.02 10.59 8.42
C VAL A 193 -5.56 10.89 8.77
N ASP A 194 -5.24 11.00 10.04
CA ASP A 194 -3.87 11.20 10.52
C ASP A 194 -3.31 9.88 11.08
N VAL A 195 -2.15 9.48 10.56
CA VAL A 195 -1.43 8.28 10.99
C VAL A 195 -0.37 8.70 12.01
N GLU A 196 -0.63 8.34 13.27
CA GLU A 196 0.25 8.60 14.40
C GLU A 196 1.00 7.31 14.81
N ALA A 197 1.93 7.41 15.75
CA ALA A 197 2.77 6.26 16.14
C ALA A 197 2.00 5.12 16.84
N ASN A 198 0.94 5.47 17.57
CA ASN A 198 0.14 4.54 18.37
C ASN A 198 -1.38 4.71 18.18
N SER A 199 -1.77 5.48 17.16
CA SER A 199 -3.16 5.85 16.91
C SER A 199 -3.39 6.16 15.44
N VAL A 200 -4.63 6.04 15.01
CA VAL A 200 -5.14 6.65 13.78
C VAL A 200 -6.24 7.62 14.17
N ARG A 201 -6.10 8.89 13.81
CA ARG A 201 -7.10 9.91 14.11
C ARG A 201 -7.93 10.19 12.86
N LEU A 202 -9.23 10.04 12.97
CA LEU A 202 -10.20 10.43 11.94
C LEU A 202 -10.80 11.78 12.32
N THR A 203 -10.81 12.70 11.37
CA THR A 203 -11.60 13.92 11.45
C THR A 203 -12.84 13.74 10.59
N LEU A 204 -14.01 13.81 11.20
CA LEU A 204 -15.30 13.59 10.56
C LEU A 204 -16.12 14.88 10.57
N ASP A 205 -17.02 15.01 9.61
CA ASP A 205 -18.03 16.06 9.59
C ASP A 205 -19.01 15.89 10.76
N ARG A 206 -19.18 16.92 11.58
CA ARG A 206 -20.04 16.83 12.76
C ARG A 206 -21.51 16.64 12.41
N GLN A 207 -22.02 17.40 11.45
CA GLN A 207 -23.44 17.39 11.13
C GLN A 207 -23.85 16.03 10.58
N ALA A 208 -23.01 15.44 9.73
CA ALA A 208 -23.24 14.09 9.21
C ALA A 208 -23.19 12.99 10.28
N VAL A 209 -22.44 13.17 11.38
CA VAL A 209 -22.26 12.16 12.43
C VAL A 209 -23.25 12.32 13.58
N LEU A 210 -23.51 13.55 14.03
CA LEU A 210 -24.35 13.83 15.20
C LEU A 210 -25.77 14.29 14.86
N GLY A 211 -25.99 14.81 13.65
CA GLY A 211 -27.22 15.53 13.29
C GLY A 211 -27.38 16.83 14.09
N ASP A 212 -28.62 17.31 14.19
CA ASP A 212 -28.98 18.58 14.86
C ASP A 212 -29.25 18.42 16.37
N GLY A 213 -28.95 17.26 16.95
CA GLY A 213 -29.22 16.94 18.35
C GLY A 213 -28.15 17.41 19.34
N ASP A 214 -28.38 17.13 20.63
CA ASP A 214 -27.40 17.38 21.69
C ASP A 214 -26.11 16.57 21.43
N ALA A 215 -25.01 17.31 21.26
CA ALA A 215 -23.71 16.75 20.96
C ALA A 215 -23.20 15.81 22.05
N ALA A 216 -23.41 16.17 23.32
CA ALA A 216 -22.88 15.40 24.44
C ALA A 216 -23.56 14.03 24.50
N ALA A 217 -24.89 14.01 24.42
CA ALA A 217 -25.66 12.77 24.37
C ALA A 217 -25.33 11.92 23.13
N ALA A 218 -25.18 12.54 21.96
CA ALA A 218 -24.83 11.82 20.73
C ALA A 218 -23.42 11.20 20.78
N VAL A 219 -22.43 11.94 21.29
CA VAL A 219 -21.06 11.45 21.49
C VAL A 219 -21.05 10.26 22.46
N SER A 220 -21.78 10.34 23.58
CA SER A 220 -21.88 9.22 24.53
C SER A 220 -22.50 7.97 23.91
N ARG A 221 -23.55 8.12 23.08
CA ARG A 221 -24.15 6.98 22.35
C ARG A 221 -23.19 6.38 21.32
N ILE A 222 -22.39 7.20 20.64
CA ILE A 222 -21.35 6.70 19.72
C ILE A 222 -20.27 5.96 20.50
N ALA A 223 -19.75 6.55 21.58
CA ALA A 223 -18.71 5.96 22.41
C ALA A 223 -19.07 4.54 22.90
N ALA A 224 -20.35 4.32 23.24
CA ALA A 224 -20.85 2.99 23.65
C ALA A 224 -20.76 1.90 22.56
N ARG A 225 -20.58 2.27 21.28
CA ARG A 225 -20.50 1.35 20.13
C ARG A 225 -19.07 1.18 19.60
N LEU A 226 -18.15 2.02 20.06
CA LEU A 226 -16.74 1.96 19.70
C LEU A 226 -15.99 0.91 20.53
N GLU A 227 -14.76 0.61 20.15
CA GLU A 227 -13.92 -0.27 20.96
C GLU A 227 -13.37 0.48 22.18
N ALA A 228 -12.98 -0.26 23.24
CA ALA A 228 -12.58 0.32 24.52
C ALA A 228 -11.39 1.32 24.44
N ASP A 229 -10.50 1.15 23.46
CA ASP A 229 -9.34 2.02 23.25
C ASP A 229 -9.63 3.21 22.32
N ASP A 230 -10.82 3.27 21.74
CA ASP A 230 -11.21 4.35 20.85
C ASP A 230 -11.77 5.54 21.66
N GLN A 231 -11.41 6.75 21.26
CA GLN A 231 -11.87 7.98 21.90
C GLN A 231 -12.54 8.88 20.89
N ILE A 232 -13.73 9.37 21.21
CA ILE A 232 -14.48 10.29 20.36
C ILE A 232 -14.79 11.58 21.09
N ALA A 233 -14.55 12.71 20.42
CA ALA A 233 -14.82 14.03 20.96
C ALA A 233 -15.21 15.03 19.87
N VAL A 234 -15.85 16.12 20.27
CA VAL A 234 -16.05 17.28 19.37
C VAL A 234 -14.72 18.00 19.19
N GLY A 235 -14.37 18.28 17.94
CA GLY A 235 -13.11 18.95 17.58
C GLY A 235 -13.01 20.34 18.20
N LYS A 236 -11.89 20.62 18.87
CA LYS A 236 -11.69 21.83 19.68
C LYS A 236 -11.61 23.13 18.88
N ARG A 237 -11.29 23.06 17.58
CA ARG A 237 -10.84 24.22 16.79
C ARG A 237 -11.95 24.93 16.00
N SER A 238 -13.05 24.23 15.68
CA SER A 238 -14.17 24.81 14.91
C SER A 238 -15.55 24.38 15.41
N GLY A 239 -15.64 23.37 16.28
CA GLY A 239 -16.92 22.78 16.69
C GLY A 239 -17.69 22.08 15.55
N GLN A 240 -17.24 22.17 14.30
CA GLN A 240 -17.89 21.59 13.11
C GLN A 240 -17.36 20.19 12.75
N THR A 241 -16.39 19.69 13.51
CA THR A 241 -15.81 18.37 13.28
C THR A 241 -15.92 17.48 14.50
N ILE A 242 -15.89 16.18 14.26
CA ILE A 242 -15.74 15.14 15.27
C ILE A 242 -14.35 14.52 15.10
N GLU A 243 -13.64 14.38 16.21
CA GLU A 243 -12.36 13.68 16.27
C GLU A 243 -12.59 12.29 16.85
N LEU A 244 -12.23 11.26 16.09
CA LEU A 244 -12.19 9.88 16.53
C LEU A 244 -10.73 9.40 16.54
N ILE A 245 -10.20 9.12 17.72
CA ILE A 245 -8.87 8.56 17.92
C ILE A 245 -9.03 7.05 18.08
N ILE A 246 -8.47 6.30 17.15
CA ILE A 246 -8.51 4.84 17.15
C ILE A 246 -7.20 4.34 17.74
N GLY A 247 -7.28 3.59 18.84
CA GLY A 247 -6.12 2.99 19.49
C GLY A 247 -5.57 1.83 18.68
N VAL A 248 -4.69 2.12 17.71
CA VAL A 248 -3.99 1.11 16.90
C VAL A 248 -2.54 1.49 16.69
N ARG A 249 -1.64 0.53 16.85
CA ARG A 249 -0.21 0.71 16.60
C ARG A 249 0.16 0.26 15.18
N PRO A 250 0.67 1.16 14.33
CA PRO A 250 1.25 0.77 13.05
C PRO A 250 2.60 0.07 13.28
N VAL A 251 2.70 -1.23 13.00
CA VAL A 251 3.92 -2.02 13.16
C VAL A 251 4.61 -2.22 11.81
N PHE A 252 5.88 -1.83 11.72
CA PHE A 252 6.71 -2.02 10.53
C PHE A 252 7.37 -3.41 10.53
N ARG A 253 7.16 -4.19 9.47
CA ARG A 253 7.81 -5.50 9.23
C ARG A 253 8.28 -5.60 7.79
N GLY A 254 9.61 -5.64 7.59
CA GLY A 254 10.24 -5.95 6.29
C GLY A 254 9.82 -5.04 5.14
N GLY A 255 9.72 -3.72 5.35
CA GLY A 255 9.30 -2.76 4.32
C GLY A 255 7.80 -2.45 4.28
N ARG A 256 6.99 -3.18 5.07
CA ARG A 256 5.53 -3.09 5.13
C ARG A 256 5.06 -2.60 6.50
N THR A 257 3.99 -1.82 6.54
CA THR A 257 3.37 -1.38 7.79
C THR A 257 2.01 -2.02 7.96
N TRP A 258 1.83 -2.67 9.09
CA TRP A 258 0.62 -3.33 9.56
C TRP A 258 -0.03 -2.50 10.64
N MET A 259 -1.33 -2.64 10.90
CA MET A 259 -1.95 -2.07 12.09
C MET A 259 -2.25 -3.21 13.06
N VAL A 260 -1.88 -3.02 14.32
CA VAL A 260 -2.06 -3.99 15.41
C VAL A 260 -2.69 -3.24 16.58
N LYS A 261 -3.63 -3.87 17.29
CA LYS A 261 -4.16 -3.27 18.53
C LYS A 261 -3.05 -3.16 19.59
N PRO A 262 -3.08 -2.14 20.48
CA PRO A 262 -2.17 -2.07 21.62
C PRO A 262 -2.29 -3.34 22.48
N ALA A 263 -1.19 -3.71 23.14
CA ALA A 263 -1.08 -4.99 23.85
C ALA A 263 -2.12 -5.07 24.98
N GLY A 264 -3.01 -6.07 24.90
CA GLY A 264 -4.05 -6.33 25.91
C GLY A 264 -5.37 -6.89 25.35
N ALA A 265 -5.68 -6.67 24.07
CA ALA A 265 -6.88 -7.21 23.44
C ALA A 265 -6.56 -8.44 22.58
N ALA A 266 -6.89 -9.64 23.06
CA ALA A 266 -6.83 -10.86 22.26
C ALA A 266 -7.72 -10.69 21.01
N ALA A 267 -7.11 -10.60 19.84
CA ALA A 267 -7.83 -10.47 18.58
C ALA A 267 -8.54 -11.80 18.28
N VAL A 268 -9.87 -11.87 18.37
CA VAL A 268 -10.63 -12.98 17.79
C VAL A 268 -10.64 -12.79 16.27
N GLY A 269 -9.57 -13.24 15.60
CA GLY A 269 -9.46 -13.25 14.15
C GLY A 269 -9.92 -14.58 13.55
N ARG A 270 -10.19 -14.63 12.25
CA ARG A 270 -10.34 -15.93 11.56
C ARG A 270 -9.01 -16.71 11.70
N PRO A 271 -9.03 -18.00 12.11
CA PRO A 271 -7.82 -18.79 12.26
C PRO A 271 -6.96 -18.79 11.00
N ASP A 272 -5.65 -18.54 11.15
CA ASP A 272 -4.69 -18.62 10.04
C ASP A 272 -4.63 -20.06 9.51
N LYS A 273 -5.17 -20.27 8.31
CA LYS A 273 -5.24 -21.58 7.65
C LYS A 273 -3.87 -22.23 7.46
N GLN A 274 -2.81 -21.44 7.26
CA GLN A 274 -1.46 -21.98 7.10
C GLN A 274 -0.89 -22.45 8.44
N LEU A 275 -1.17 -21.71 9.51
CA LEU A 275 -0.78 -22.08 10.87
C LEU A 275 -1.53 -23.32 11.37
N LEU A 276 -2.83 -23.41 11.08
CA LEU A 276 -3.62 -24.62 11.38
C LEU A 276 -3.08 -25.85 10.63
N LYS A 277 -2.77 -25.70 9.34
CA LYS A 277 -2.19 -26.77 8.53
C LYS A 277 -0.82 -27.21 9.08
N ALA A 278 0.00 -26.26 9.51
CA ALA A 278 1.29 -26.51 10.11
C ALA A 278 1.18 -27.27 11.44
N LEU A 279 0.27 -26.86 12.33
CA LEU A 279 0.01 -27.52 13.61
C LEU A 279 -0.50 -28.96 13.41
N ALA A 280 -1.42 -29.16 12.47
CA ALA A 280 -1.91 -30.50 12.11
C ALA A 280 -0.80 -31.39 11.52
N GLN A 281 0.05 -30.84 10.65
CA GLN A 281 1.20 -31.56 10.10
C GLN A 281 2.24 -31.94 11.16
N ALA A 282 2.45 -31.09 12.17
CA ALA A 282 3.34 -31.38 13.28
C ALA A 282 2.85 -32.59 14.09
N HIS A 283 1.59 -32.57 14.52
CA HIS A 283 0.96 -33.69 15.24
C HIS A 283 0.95 -34.97 14.41
N ASN A 284 0.51 -34.91 13.15
CA ASN A 284 0.52 -36.07 12.25
C ASN A 284 1.93 -36.63 12.03
N GLY A 285 2.95 -35.77 11.97
CA GLY A 285 4.35 -36.18 11.87
C GLY A 285 4.81 -37.00 13.07
N LEU A 286 4.44 -36.57 14.29
CA LEU A 286 4.73 -37.31 15.52
C LEU A 286 3.94 -38.62 15.61
N THR A 287 2.65 -38.62 15.26
CA THR A 287 1.84 -39.84 15.23
C THR A 287 2.42 -40.90 14.28
N LYS A 288 2.95 -40.50 13.13
CA LYS A 288 3.56 -41.43 12.16
C LYS A 288 4.78 -42.17 12.69
N ILE A 289 5.56 -41.54 13.57
CA ILE A 289 6.70 -42.18 14.25
C ILE A 289 6.31 -42.76 15.61
N ASN A 290 5.00 -42.83 15.89
CA ASN A 290 4.43 -43.26 17.17
C ASN A 290 5.01 -42.50 18.38
N ALA A 291 5.39 -41.24 18.19
CA ALA A 291 6.00 -40.42 19.23
C ALA A 291 4.98 -40.04 20.30
N GLY A 292 5.18 -40.53 21.52
CA GLY A 292 4.32 -40.22 22.66
C GLY A 292 4.98 -40.52 24.00
N PRO A 293 4.49 -39.91 25.11
CA PRO A 293 5.07 -40.09 26.44
C PRO A 293 4.88 -41.50 27.01
N THR A 294 4.04 -42.32 26.39
CA THR A 294 3.74 -43.71 26.79
C THR A 294 4.64 -44.74 26.10
N GLN A 295 5.59 -44.31 25.26
CA GLN A 295 6.48 -45.22 24.55
C GLN A 295 7.66 -45.68 25.42
N SER A 296 8.10 -46.93 25.20
CA SER A 296 9.23 -47.49 25.94
C SER A 296 10.58 -46.90 25.50
N PRO A 297 11.61 -46.92 26.36
CA PRO A 297 12.98 -46.55 25.96
C PRO A 297 13.52 -47.36 24.77
N GLU A 298 13.11 -48.63 24.63
CA GLU A 298 13.47 -49.51 23.51
C GLU A 298 12.87 -49.02 22.20
N HIS A 299 11.61 -48.57 22.22
CA HIS A 299 10.95 -47.98 21.06
C HIS A 299 11.75 -46.79 20.53
N TRP A 300 12.13 -45.85 21.40
CA TRP A 300 12.90 -44.66 21.00
C TRP A 300 14.30 -44.97 20.44
N ARG A 301 14.92 -46.06 20.89
CA ARG A 301 16.22 -46.51 20.35
C ARG A 301 16.12 -47.06 18.92
N GLN A 302 14.94 -47.56 18.54
CA GLN A 302 14.70 -48.20 17.25
C GLN A 302 13.93 -47.29 16.27
N THR A 303 13.25 -46.27 16.77
CA THR A 303 12.51 -45.30 15.96
C THR A 303 13.46 -44.40 15.19
N GLU A 304 13.34 -44.41 13.87
CA GLU A 304 13.98 -43.39 13.04
C GLU A 304 13.26 -42.05 13.20
N GLY A 305 14.03 -41.00 13.54
CA GLY A 305 13.50 -39.64 13.60
C GLY A 305 13.02 -39.12 12.24
N LEU A 306 12.32 -37.99 12.25
CA LEU A 306 11.83 -37.35 11.02
C LEU A 306 13.02 -36.99 10.09
N ARG A 307 13.07 -37.60 8.90
CA ARG A 307 14.19 -37.44 7.94
C ARG A 307 14.25 -36.07 7.26
N ASP A 308 13.11 -35.38 7.12
CA ASP A 308 13.02 -34.05 6.49
C ASP A 308 13.35 -32.91 7.50
N SER A 309 14.32 -32.06 7.13
CA SER A 309 14.76 -30.90 7.93
C SER A 309 13.66 -29.85 8.19
N TYR A 310 12.71 -29.69 7.27
CA TYR A 310 11.54 -28.85 7.45
C TYR A 310 10.57 -29.49 8.43
N MET A 311 10.32 -30.80 8.31
CA MET A 311 9.44 -31.53 9.24
C MET A 311 9.99 -31.58 10.67
N ARG A 312 11.31 -31.70 10.85
CA ARG A 312 11.93 -31.60 12.19
C ARG A 312 11.69 -30.24 12.85
N ARG A 313 11.78 -29.16 12.07
CA ARG A 313 11.45 -27.81 12.56
C ARG A 313 9.97 -27.67 12.87
N LEU A 314 9.11 -28.21 12.01
CA LEU A 314 7.66 -28.14 12.15
C LEU A 314 7.13 -28.94 13.34
N ALA A 315 7.71 -30.11 13.62
CA ALA A 315 7.28 -30.99 14.72
C ALA A 315 7.29 -30.31 16.10
N ARG A 316 8.11 -29.26 16.27
CA ARG A 316 8.19 -28.45 17.49
C ARG A 316 6.86 -27.78 17.83
N LEU A 317 6.02 -27.51 16.84
CA LEU A 317 4.69 -26.93 17.02
C LEU A 317 3.77 -27.81 17.88
N ALA A 318 3.91 -29.13 17.79
CA ALA A 318 3.08 -30.06 18.56
C ALA A 318 3.37 -29.98 20.07
N PHE A 319 4.54 -29.45 20.46
CA PHE A 319 4.98 -29.28 21.84
C PHE A 319 4.69 -27.88 22.43
N LEU A 320 3.94 -27.04 21.70
CA LEU A 320 3.45 -25.77 22.24
C LEU A 320 2.52 -26.02 23.44
N ALA A 321 2.47 -25.10 24.39
CA ALA A 321 1.59 -25.20 25.54
C ALA A 321 0.11 -25.32 25.08
N PRO A 322 -0.73 -26.14 25.75
CA PRO A 322 -2.10 -26.41 25.31
C PRO A 322 -2.95 -25.15 25.11
N ASP A 323 -2.77 -24.14 25.95
CA ASP A 323 -3.41 -22.83 25.88
C ASP A 323 -2.99 -22.02 24.64
N ILE A 324 -1.73 -22.13 24.22
CA ILE A 324 -1.22 -21.51 22.99
C ILE A 324 -1.79 -22.22 21.76
N GLN A 325 -1.83 -23.56 21.77
CA GLN A 325 -2.46 -24.33 20.69
C GLN A 325 -3.95 -23.97 20.58
N ARG A 326 -4.65 -23.83 21.71
CA ARG A 326 -6.05 -23.40 21.75
C ARG A 326 -6.24 -21.99 21.22
N ALA A 327 -5.36 -21.05 21.57
CA ALA A 327 -5.39 -19.70 21.01
C ALA A 327 -5.22 -19.71 19.47
N ILE A 328 -4.36 -20.58 18.93
CA ILE A 328 -4.19 -20.76 17.48
C ILE A 328 -5.45 -21.32 16.82
N LEU A 329 -6.06 -22.35 17.43
CA LEU A 329 -7.31 -22.96 16.94
C LEU A 329 -8.46 -21.96 16.93
N ASP A 330 -8.56 -21.14 17.97
CA ASP A 330 -9.61 -20.15 18.16
C ASP A 330 -9.35 -18.85 17.37
N GLY A 331 -8.23 -18.75 16.65
CA GLY A 331 -7.87 -17.54 15.91
C GLY A 331 -7.47 -16.36 16.80
N ARG A 332 -7.18 -16.62 18.08
CA ARG A 332 -6.77 -15.68 19.12
C ARG A 332 -5.25 -15.53 19.24
N GLN A 333 -4.48 -16.16 18.36
CA GLN A 333 -3.03 -16.01 18.35
C GLN A 333 -2.61 -14.56 18.07
N PRO A 334 -1.49 -14.09 18.64
CA PRO A 334 -0.95 -12.77 18.32
C PRO A 334 -0.69 -12.61 16.82
N ALA A 335 -0.95 -11.42 16.27
CA ALA A 335 -0.86 -11.10 14.83
C ALA A 335 0.58 -11.13 14.23
N GLY A 336 1.51 -11.88 14.84
CA GLY A 336 2.84 -12.20 14.32
C GLY A 336 3.23 -13.67 14.44
N LEU A 337 2.41 -14.49 15.08
CA LEU A 337 2.64 -15.91 15.23
C LEU A 337 2.24 -16.62 13.93
N THR A 338 3.20 -16.83 13.03
CA THR A 338 2.98 -17.55 11.76
C THR A 338 3.65 -18.92 11.80
N ALA A 339 3.21 -19.86 10.96
CA ALA A 339 3.82 -21.18 10.84
C ALA A 339 5.34 -21.10 10.59
N ARG A 340 5.75 -20.16 9.74
CA ARG A 340 7.15 -19.93 9.40
C ARG A 340 7.93 -19.34 10.57
N ALA A 341 7.38 -18.35 11.26
CA ALA A 341 8.02 -17.73 12.42
C ALA A 341 8.29 -18.78 13.51
N LEU A 342 7.30 -19.62 13.81
CA LEU A 342 7.45 -20.69 14.79
C LEU A 342 8.43 -21.79 14.35
N ALA A 343 8.47 -22.12 13.05
CA ALA A 343 9.41 -23.12 12.53
C ALA A 343 10.88 -22.65 12.57
N ASP A 344 11.11 -21.35 12.38
CA ASP A 344 12.46 -20.76 12.34
C ASP A 344 12.94 -20.27 13.73
N GLN A 345 12.05 -20.11 14.71
CA GLN A 345 12.37 -19.63 16.06
C GLN A 345 12.79 -20.77 17.00
N HIS A 346 13.65 -20.46 17.98
CA HIS A 346 13.91 -21.37 19.09
C HIS A 346 12.77 -21.31 20.11
N ILE A 347 11.89 -22.30 20.09
CA ILE A 347 10.82 -22.51 21.07
C ILE A 347 11.39 -23.30 22.26
N PRO A 348 11.36 -22.77 23.49
CA PRO A 348 11.77 -23.48 24.69
C PRO A 348 10.83 -24.66 24.99
N LEU A 349 11.34 -25.71 25.64
CA LEU A 349 10.53 -26.89 25.98
C LEU A 349 9.57 -26.64 27.15
N ALA A 350 9.97 -25.78 28.10
CA ALA A 350 9.15 -25.45 29.26
C ALA A 350 7.96 -24.54 28.85
N TRP A 351 6.74 -24.96 29.19
CA TRP A 351 5.54 -24.19 28.87
C TRP A 351 5.48 -22.81 29.54
N ALA A 352 6.08 -22.64 30.72
CA ALA A 352 6.18 -21.32 31.37
C ALA A 352 6.95 -20.32 30.50
N ASP A 353 8.10 -20.74 29.96
CA ASP A 353 8.93 -19.92 29.09
C ASP A 353 8.26 -19.66 27.74
N GLN A 354 7.51 -20.64 27.21
CA GLN A 354 6.72 -20.45 26.00
C GLN A 354 5.65 -19.36 26.20
N ARG A 355 4.95 -19.35 27.33
CA ARG A 355 3.95 -18.31 27.66
C ARG A 355 4.58 -16.93 27.75
N GLN A 356 5.73 -16.81 28.40
CA GLN A 356 6.49 -15.55 28.43
C GLN A 356 6.92 -15.10 27.03
N LEU A 357 7.37 -16.04 26.19
CA LEU A 357 7.83 -15.75 24.84
C LEU A 357 6.70 -15.30 23.90
N PHE A 358 5.50 -15.86 24.05
CA PHE A 358 4.37 -15.60 23.15
C PHE A 358 3.33 -14.62 23.71
N ALA A 359 3.48 -14.17 24.96
CA ALA A 359 2.65 -13.16 25.61
C ALA A 359 1.14 -13.38 25.40
N LEU A 360 0.69 -14.60 25.70
CA LEU A 360 -0.72 -14.99 25.71
C LEU A 360 -1.34 -14.88 27.10
#